data_AF-A0A0F8Y4J3-F1
#
_entry.id   AF-A0A0F8Y4J3-F1
#
_cell.length_a   1.000
_cell.length_b   1.000
_cell.length_c   1.000
_cell.angle_alpha   90.00
_cell.angle_beta   90.00
_cell.angle_gamma   90.00
#
_symmetry.space_group_name_H-M   'P 1'
#
loop_
_entity.id
_entity.type
_entity.pdbx_description
1 polymer ?
#
loop_
_entity_poly.entity_id
_entity_poly.type
_entity_poly.pdbx_seq_one_letter_code
_entity_poly.pdbx_strand_id
1 'polypeptide(L)'
;MRDWPNVIGEFETVKKIKKGFSIARFGDGEFNIMDGNGYVRMRWIPNPKLTEELRQAFANPIPRCLIGIPTMDPAGNKYENWKRHKVRFSKWLDPKYQYYSALITRPDCGTEWMECQGYADALRSIWACKRIAIVCESYSKLLVEVRETNEAVEHIECPMYDAYNFIDDYEKEILKLRPDIALFSVGPTATALASRISGHGIQAVDLGSIGGFFQRWTA
;
A
#
# COMPACT_ATOMS: atom_id res chain seq x y z
N MET A 1 14.37 23.95 -7.20
CA MET A 1 13.84 22.79 -6.44
C MET A 1 12.77 22.17 -7.33
N ARG A 2 12.78 20.86 -7.61
CA ARG A 2 11.69 20.27 -8.43
C ARG A 2 10.39 20.35 -7.63
N ASP A 3 9.32 20.74 -8.30
CA ASP A 3 7.99 20.70 -7.68
C ASP A 3 7.53 19.27 -7.44
N TRP A 4 6.68 19.11 -6.43
CA TRP A 4 6.08 17.81 -6.16
C TRP A 4 5.13 17.49 -7.31
N PRO A 5 5.16 16.26 -7.87
CA PRO A 5 4.25 15.90 -8.95
C PRO A 5 2.80 16.01 -8.51
N ASN A 6 1.89 16.15 -9.47
CA ASN A 6 0.46 16.08 -9.20
C ASN A 6 0.08 14.67 -8.72
N VAL A 7 -0.68 14.58 -7.63
CA VAL A 7 -1.10 13.32 -7.02
C VAL A 7 -2.62 13.28 -6.94
N ILE A 8 -3.24 12.22 -7.48
CA ILE A 8 -4.69 12.00 -7.30
C ILE A 8 -4.97 11.75 -5.82
N GLY A 9 -5.91 12.52 -5.25
CA GLY A 9 -6.30 12.45 -3.86
C GLY A 9 -6.86 11.08 -3.42
N GLU A 10 -7.07 10.93 -2.12
CA GLU A 10 -7.33 9.64 -1.46
C GLU A 10 -8.66 9.03 -1.91
N PHE A 11 -9.77 9.81 -1.92
CA PHE A 11 -11.06 9.30 -2.38
C PHE A 11 -11.04 8.87 -3.85
N GLU A 12 -10.42 9.66 -4.73
CA GLU A 12 -10.32 9.33 -6.15
C GLU A 12 -9.39 8.13 -6.39
N THR A 13 -8.34 7.99 -5.57
CA THR A 13 -7.49 6.81 -5.55
C THR A 13 -8.29 5.56 -5.14
N VAL A 14 -9.07 5.63 -4.05
CA VAL A 14 -9.96 4.55 -3.61
C VAL A 14 -10.97 4.19 -4.71
N LYS A 15 -11.59 5.17 -5.37
CA LYS A 15 -12.49 4.94 -6.51
C LYS A 15 -11.80 4.23 -7.67
N LYS A 16 -10.52 4.52 -7.95
CA LYS A 16 -9.76 3.82 -8.98
C LYS A 16 -9.46 2.38 -8.58
N ILE A 17 -9.07 2.14 -7.34
CA ILE A 17 -8.84 0.78 -6.83
C ILE A 17 -10.14 -0.03 -6.90
N LYS A 18 -11.28 0.55 -6.50
CA LYS A 18 -12.59 -0.10 -6.64
C LYS A 18 -12.92 -0.56 -8.07
N LYS A 19 -12.43 0.16 -9.09
CA LYS A 19 -12.56 -0.21 -10.52
C LYS A 19 -11.63 -1.34 -10.97
N GLY A 20 -10.99 -2.04 -10.03
CA GLY A 20 -10.10 -3.16 -10.32
C GLY A 20 -8.67 -2.75 -10.67
N PHE A 21 -8.20 -1.60 -10.16
CA PHE A 21 -6.78 -1.25 -10.21
C PHE A 21 -6.07 -1.78 -8.97
N SER A 22 -4.85 -2.25 -9.16
CA SER A 22 -3.92 -2.58 -8.08
C SER A 22 -3.24 -1.30 -7.57
N ILE A 23 -2.61 -1.34 -6.41
CA ILE A 23 -1.80 -0.21 -5.92
C ILE A 23 -0.58 -0.70 -5.13
N ALA A 24 0.59 -0.16 -5.50
CA ALA A 24 1.83 -0.23 -4.74
C ALA A 24 2.10 1.15 -4.16
N ARG A 25 2.18 1.27 -2.83
CA ARG A 25 2.34 2.57 -2.16
C ARG A 25 3.79 2.77 -1.72
N PHE A 26 4.31 3.97 -1.93
CA PHE A 26 5.67 4.38 -1.58
C PHE A 26 5.60 5.51 -0.57
N GLY A 27 5.78 5.17 0.71
CA GLY A 27 5.92 6.10 1.81
C GLY A 27 7.37 6.43 2.13
N ASP A 28 7.60 7.01 3.30
CA ASP A 28 8.95 7.35 3.77
C ASP A 28 9.84 6.12 3.94
N GLY A 29 9.26 5.00 4.40
CA GLY A 29 9.95 3.71 4.52
C GLY A 29 10.45 3.18 3.16
N GLU A 30 9.57 3.13 2.15
CA GLU A 30 9.93 2.64 0.82
C GLU A 30 10.98 3.52 0.15
N PHE A 31 10.85 4.86 0.22
CA PHE A 31 11.88 5.76 -0.29
C PHE A 31 13.20 5.62 0.48
N ASN A 32 13.15 5.35 1.79
CA ASN A 32 14.35 5.10 2.57
C ASN A 32 15.08 3.83 2.11
N ILE A 33 14.34 2.77 1.78
CA ILE A 33 14.88 1.53 1.24
C ILE A 33 15.42 1.75 -0.17
N MET A 34 14.70 2.49 -1.04
CA MET A 34 15.18 2.85 -2.38
C MET A 34 16.49 3.66 -2.34
N ASP A 35 16.75 4.40 -1.27
CA ASP A 35 18.02 5.09 -1.04
C ASP A 35 19.16 4.15 -0.58
N GLY A 36 18.89 2.86 -0.36
CA GLY A 36 19.85 1.85 0.07
C GLY A 36 19.97 1.69 1.58
N ASN A 37 19.05 2.28 2.36
CA ASN A 37 19.07 2.19 3.82
C ASN A 37 18.23 1.03 4.35
N GLY A 38 18.47 0.65 5.59
CA GLY A 38 17.65 -0.33 6.31
C GLY A 38 16.30 0.25 6.75
N TYR A 39 15.40 -0.64 7.18
CA TYR A 39 14.09 -0.29 7.69
C TYR A 39 13.78 -1.08 8.96
N VAL A 40 12.94 -0.54 9.85
CA VAL A 40 12.66 -1.15 11.16
C VAL A 40 12.13 -2.59 11.06
N ARG A 41 11.27 -2.88 10.08
CA ARG A 41 10.74 -4.23 9.83
C ARG A 41 11.76 -5.18 9.19
N MET A 42 12.97 -4.69 8.91
CA MET A 42 14.13 -5.45 8.41
C MET A 42 15.29 -5.39 9.41
N ARG A 43 15.00 -5.11 10.69
CA ARG A 43 15.98 -4.92 11.76
C ARG A 43 17.06 -3.89 11.42
N TRP A 44 16.70 -2.87 10.64
CA TRP A 44 17.61 -1.82 10.16
C TRP A 44 18.76 -2.31 9.26
N ILE A 45 18.68 -3.55 8.77
CA ILE A 45 19.65 -4.09 7.82
C ILE A 45 19.13 -3.85 6.39
N PRO A 46 19.89 -3.17 5.51
CA PRO A 46 19.51 -3.03 4.11
C PRO A 46 19.38 -4.38 3.42
N ASN A 47 18.36 -4.54 2.57
CA ASN A 47 18.23 -5.69 1.69
C ASN A 47 18.36 -5.21 0.22
N PRO A 48 19.48 -5.51 -0.46
CA PRO A 48 19.70 -5.06 -1.83
C PRO A 48 18.66 -5.56 -2.84
N LYS A 49 18.12 -6.79 -2.63
CA LYS A 49 17.09 -7.35 -3.51
C LYS A 49 15.79 -6.56 -3.42
N LEU A 50 15.30 -6.32 -2.21
CA LEU A 50 14.12 -5.49 -1.99
C LEU A 50 14.34 -4.06 -2.49
N THR A 51 15.53 -3.51 -2.26
CA THR A 51 15.88 -2.16 -2.75
C THR A 51 15.74 -2.06 -4.26
N GLU A 52 16.33 -3.00 -4.99
CA GLU A 52 16.25 -3.01 -6.44
C GLU A 52 14.83 -3.30 -6.93
N GLU A 53 14.12 -4.21 -6.28
CA GLU A 53 12.75 -4.54 -6.64
C GLU A 53 11.79 -3.34 -6.48
N LEU A 54 11.92 -2.57 -5.39
CA LEU A 54 11.15 -1.33 -5.21
C LEU A 54 11.51 -0.27 -6.26
N ARG A 55 12.80 -0.14 -6.62
CA ARG A 55 13.22 0.77 -7.70
C ARG A 55 12.63 0.37 -9.04
N GLN A 56 12.64 -0.93 -9.37
CA GLN A 56 12.06 -1.45 -10.60
C GLN A 56 10.54 -1.25 -10.62
N ALA A 57 9.83 -1.56 -9.54
CA ALA A 57 8.39 -1.33 -9.42
C ALA A 57 8.02 0.16 -9.57
N PHE A 58 8.87 1.06 -9.05
CA PHE A 58 8.66 2.50 -9.16
C PHE A 58 8.94 3.04 -10.56
N ALA A 59 10.04 2.60 -11.18
CA ALA A 59 10.48 3.08 -12.49
C ALA A 59 9.70 2.46 -13.66
N ASN A 60 9.26 1.21 -13.51
CA ASN A 60 8.58 0.43 -14.53
C ASN A 60 7.21 -0.06 -14.00
N PRO A 61 6.25 0.86 -13.80
CA PRO A 61 4.95 0.51 -13.24
C PRO A 61 4.18 -0.45 -14.15
N ILE A 62 3.65 -1.53 -13.56
CA ILE A 62 2.81 -2.49 -14.27
C ILE A 62 1.50 -1.82 -14.72
N PRO A 63 1.02 -2.05 -15.96
CA PRO A 63 -0.29 -1.57 -16.39
C PRO A 63 -1.38 -1.94 -15.38
N ARG A 64 -2.21 -0.96 -15.02
CA ARG A 64 -3.27 -1.08 -13.99
C ARG A 64 -2.78 -1.30 -12.55
N CYS A 65 -1.50 -1.13 -12.26
CA CYS A 65 -0.97 -0.97 -10.91
C CYS A 65 -0.63 0.50 -10.66
N LEU A 66 -1.38 1.13 -9.76
CA LEU A 66 -1.17 2.53 -9.38
C LEU A 66 0.10 2.66 -8.55
N ILE A 67 0.88 3.71 -8.81
CA ILE A 67 2.00 4.10 -7.94
C ILE A 67 1.50 5.16 -6.96
N GLY A 68 1.42 4.77 -5.69
CA GLY A 68 1.03 5.65 -4.60
C GLY A 68 2.22 6.44 -4.06
N ILE A 69 2.11 7.76 -3.93
CA ILE A 69 3.03 8.62 -3.16
C ILE A 69 2.22 9.58 -2.28
N PRO A 70 2.84 10.25 -1.27
CA PRO A 70 2.14 11.24 -0.46
C PRO A 70 1.57 12.40 -1.30
N THR A 71 0.33 12.80 -1.07
CA THR A 71 -0.36 13.89 -1.81
C THR A 71 0.21 15.28 -1.53
N MET A 72 0.93 15.47 -0.41
CA MET A 72 1.47 16.76 0.04
C MET A 72 0.41 17.86 0.14
N ASP A 73 -0.82 17.53 0.55
CA ASP A 73 -1.89 18.50 0.81
C ASP A 73 -1.53 19.40 2.01
N PRO A 74 -1.46 20.74 1.84
CA PRO A 74 -1.22 21.68 2.94
C PRO A 74 -2.23 21.60 4.09
N ALA A 75 -3.45 21.11 3.84
CA ALA A 75 -4.47 20.89 4.86
C ALA A 75 -4.28 19.57 5.63
N GLY A 76 -3.35 18.70 5.20
CA GLY A 76 -3.09 17.43 5.85
C GLY A 76 -2.35 17.58 7.19
N ASN A 77 -2.75 16.79 8.18
CA ASN A 77 -2.22 16.86 9.56
C ASN A 77 -0.70 16.68 9.66
N LYS A 78 -0.10 15.99 8.68
CA LYS A 78 1.35 15.74 8.62
C LYS A 78 2.04 16.44 7.46
N TYR A 79 1.43 17.48 6.87
CA TYR A 79 2.01 18.20 5.74
C TYR A 79 3.45 18.66 5.99
N GLU A 80 3.72 19.35 7.10
CA GLU A 80 5.08 19.84 7.41
C GLU A 80 6.09 18.69 7.60
N ASN A 81 5.64 17.55 8.13
CA ASN A 81 6.47 16.33 8.25
C ASN A 81 6.78 15.70 6.90
N TRP A 82 5.91 15.82 5.91
CA TRP A 82 6.16 15.33 4.56
C TRP A 82 7.00 16.31 3.74
N LYS A 83 6.78 17.61 3.93
CA LYS A 83 7.47 18.70 3.22
C LYS A 83 8.98 18.63 3.34
N ARG A 84 9.53 18.26 4.51
CA ARG A 84 10.99 18.04 4.70
C ARG A 84 11.56 16.95 3.79
N HIS A 85 10.73 16.01 3.32
CA HIS A 85 11.14 14.93 2.43
C HIS A 85 11.05 15.31 0.93
N LYS A 86 10.44 16.47 0.58
CA LYS A 86 10.25 16.90 -0.82
C LYS A 86 11.55 16.84 -1.62
N VAL A 87 12.62 17.45 -1.10
CA VAL A 87 13.93 17.48 -1.78
C VAL A 87 14.49 16.06 -1.95
N ARG A 88 14.51 15.28 -0.87
CA ARG A 88 15.06 13.91 -0.87
C ARG A 88 14.35 13.00 -1.86
N PHE A 89 13.02 13.03 -1.89
CA PHE A 89 12.22 12.12 -2.71
C PHE A 89 12.12 12.58 -4.16
N SER A 90 12.20 13.89 -4.45
CA SER A 90 12.09 14.45 -5.80
C SER A 90 13.07 13.91 -6.84
N LYS A 91 14.18 13.29 -6.42
CA LYS A 91 15.12 12.62 -7.33
C LYS A 91 14.54 11.36 -7.98
N TRP A 92 13.59 10.71 -7.32
CA TRP A 92 12.89 9.51 -7.80
C TRP A 92 11.66 9.85 -8.65
N LEU A 93 11.05 11.03 -8.41
CA LEU A 93 9.75 11.38 -8.98
C LEU A 93 9.88 11.94 -10.40
N ASP A 94 8.95 11.53 -11.26
CA ASP A 94 8.74 12.14 -12.58
C ASP A 94 7.55 13.11 -12.52
N PRO A 95 7.74 14.42 -12.73
CA PRO A 95 6.64 15.39 -12.72
C PRO A 95 5.58 15.16 -13.80
N LYS A 96 5.87 14.36 -14.84
CA LYS A 96 4.92 14.03 -15.92
C LYS A 96 4.11 12.77 -15.62
N TYR A 97 4.51 11.97 -14.64
CA TYR A 97 3.81 10.74 -14.29
C TYR A 97 2.61 11.05 -13.40
N GLN A 98 1.48 10.37 -13.65
CA GLN A 98 0.29 10.50 -12.82
C GLN A 98 0.39 9.58 -11.60
N TYR A 99 0.67 10.16 -10.44
CA TYR A 99 0.67 9.43 -9.17
C TYR A 99 -0.70 9.45 -8.48
N TYR A 100 -0.85 8.55 -7.52
CA TYR A 100 -2.03 8.37 -6.68
C TYR A 100 -1.65 8.49 -5.20
N SER A 101 -2.62 8.61 -4.31
CA SER A 101 -2.28 8.81 -2.89
C SER A 101 -1.81 7.51 -2.23
N ALA A 102 -0.59 7.52 -1.69
CA ALA A 102 -0.13 6.51 -0.75
C ALA A 102 -0.81 6.64 0.63
N LEU A 103 -1.44 7.79 0.91
CA LEU A 103 -2.06 8.09 2.20
C LEU A 103 -3.45 7.49 2.36
N ILE A 104 -3.94 6.72 1.37
CA ILE A 104 -5.24 6.05 1.48
C ILE A 104 -5.37 5.14 2.72
N THR A 105 -4.24 4.71 3.29
CA THR A 105 -4.15 3.86 4.49
C THR A 105 -3.70 4.63 5.73
N ARG A 106 -3.60 5.96 5.63
CA ARG A 106 -3.03 6.87 6.63
C ARG A 106 -3.94 8.07 6.87
N PRO A 107 -5.19 7.86 7.33
CA PRO A 107 -6.08 8.97 7.70
C PRO A 107 -5.48 9.85 8.81
N ASP A 108 -4.57 9.31 9.64
CA ASP A 108 -3.75 10.07 10.60
C ASP A 108 -2.75 11.06 9.96
N CYS A 109 -2.43 10.89 8.68
CA CYS A 109 -1.56 11.77 7.90
C CYS A 109 -2.32 12.70 6.97
N GLY A 110 -3.51 12.26 6.55
CA GLY A 110 -4.40 13.01 5.70
C GLY A 110 -5.08 14.15 6.46
N THR A 111 -6.15 14.61 5.86
CA THR A 111 -7.05 15.64 6.37
C THR A 111 -8.09 15.04 7.31
N GLU A 112 -8.67 15.87 8.17
CA GLU A 112 -9.72 15.45 9.11
C GLU A 112 -10.94 14.82 8.42
N TRP A 113 -11.22 15.18 7.16
CA TRP A 113 -12.35 14.62 6.42
C TRP A 113 -12.23 13.11 6.15
N MET A 114 -11.02 12.54 6.22
CA MET A 114 -10.81 11.09 6.09
C MET A 114 -11.22 10.33 7.35
N GLU A 115 -11.28 11.00 8.50
CA GLU A 115 -11.70 10.40 9.78
C GLU A 115 -13.22 10.37 9.88
N CYS A 116 -13.86 9.63 8.98
CA CYS A 116 -15.30 9.43 8.97
C CYS A 116 -15.73 8.03 8.49
N GLN A 117 -16.94 7.63 8.88
CA GLN A 117 -17.59 6.40 8.43
C GLN A 117 -17.61 6.27 6.90
N GLY A 118 -17.91 7.36 6.18
CA GLY A 118 -17.98 7.34 4.72
C GLY A 118 -16.67 6.97 4.04
N TYR A 119 -15.52 7.29 4.64
CA TYR A 119 -14.22 6.87 4.13
C TYR A 119 -13.94 5.38 4.42
N ALA A 120 -14.35 4.90 5.60
CA ALA A 120 -14.30 3.47 5.95
C ALA A 120 -15.15 2.63 4.98
N ASP A 121 -16.38 3.05 4.69
CA ASP A 121 -17.26 2.37 3.75
C ASP A 121 -16.71 2.40 2.32
N ALA A 122 -16.10 3.52 1.92
CA ALA A 122 -15.43 3.63 0.63
C ALA A 122 -14.29 2.60 0.48
N LEU A 123 -13.47 2.44 1.53
CA LEU A 123 -12.41 1.43 1.58
C LEU A 123 -13.00 0.01 1.55
N ARG A 124 -13.97 -0.32 2.41
CA ARG A 124 -14.65 -1.64 2.42
C ARG A 124 -15.17 -2.06 1.06
N SER A 125 -15.71 -1.09 0.33
CA SER A 125 -16.23 -1.32 -1.02
C SER A 125 -15.18 -1.77 -2.05
N ILE A 126 -13.88 -1.71 -1.74
CA ILE A 126 -12.79 -2.25 -2.56
C ILE A 126 -12.86 -3.79 -2.61
N TRP A 127 -13.18 -4.44 -1.48
CA TRP A 127 -13.13 -5.90 -1.34
C TRP A 127 -14.48 -6.56 -1.06
N ALA A 128 -15.55 -5.78 -0.91
CA ALA A 128 -16.91 -6.29 -0.76
C ALA A 128 -17.27 -7.35 -1.81
N CYS A 129 -17.84 -8.48 -1.37
CA CYS A 129 -18.29 -9.60 -2.20
C CYS A 129 -17.20 -10.22 -3.10
N LYS A 130 -15.93 -10.15 -2.71
CA LYS A 130 -14.80 -10.79 -3.41
C LYS A 130 -14.28 -11.99 -2.63
N ARG A 131 -13.68 -12.96 -3.35
CA ARG A 131 -12.77 -13.95 -2.77
C ARG A 131 -11.42 -13.30 -2.55
N ILE A 132 -10.92 -13.35 -1.32
CA ILE A 132 -9.77 -12.56 -0.87
C ILE A 132 -8.64 -13.49 -0.47
N ALA A 133 -7.42 -13.19 -0.95
CA ALA A 133 -6.21 -13.63 -0.27
C ALA A 133 -5.61 -12.45 0.50
N ILE A 134 -5.36 -12.59 1.80
CA ILE A 134 -4.77 -11.54 2.62
C ILE A 134 -3.42 -11.99 3.18
N VAL A 135 -2.39 -11.17 2.98
CA VAL A 135 -1.04 -11.39 3.55
C VAL A 135 -0.79 -10.38 4.67
N CYS A 136 -0.74 -10.87 5.91
CA CYS A 136 -0.48 -10.06 7.10
C CYS A 136 -0.14 -10.94 8.32
N GLU A 137 0.26 -10.32 9.42
CA GLU A 137 0.42 -11.03 10.69
C GLU A 137 -0.94 -11.57 11.19
N SER A 138 -0.94 -12.70 11.89
CA SER A 138 -2.16 -13.33 12.43
C SER A 138 -2.96 -12.46 13.41
N TYR A 139 -2.31 -11.49 14.06
CA TYR A 139 -2.93 -10.51 14.96
C TYR A 139 -3.29 -9.18 14.27
N SER A 140 -3.20 -9.10 12.94
CA SER A 140 -3.52 -7.89 12.20
C SER A 140 -4.98 -7.49 12.37
N LYS A 141 -5.22 -6.23 12.72
CA LYS A 141 -6.57 -5.64 12.79
C LYS A 141 -7.25 -5.60 11.42
N LEU A 142 -6.46 -5.55 10.34
CA LEU A 142 -6.99 -5.64 8.98
C LEU A 142 -7.56 -7.04 8.70
N LEU A 143 -6.95 -8.10 9.24
CA LEU A 143 -7.46 -9.46 9.08
C LEU A 143 -8.83 -9.63 9.74
N VAL A 144 -8.99 -9.07 10.94
CA VAL A 144 -10.27 -9.06 11.67
C VAL A 144 -11.34 -8.38 10.83
N GLU A 145 -11.08 -7.14 10.40
CA GLU A 145 -11.99 -6.37 9.55
C GLU A 145 -12.40 -7.11 8.27
N VAL A 146 -11.45 -7.71 7.57
CA VAL A 146 -11.71 -8.42 6.30
C VAL A 146 -12.55 -9.68 6.55
N ARG A 147 -12.34 -10.40 7.66
CA ARG A 147 -13.16 -11.57 8.02
C ARG A 147 -14.57 -11.19 8.48
N GLU A 148 -14.73 -10.04 9.12
CA GLU A 148 -16.05 -9.54 9.54
C GLU A 148 -16.88 -9.02 8.36
N THR A 149 -16.22 -8.52 7.31
CA THR A 149 -16.89 -7.95 6.13
C THR A 149 -17.04 -8.91 4.95
N ASN A 150 -16.32 -10.05 4.95
CA ASN A 150 -16.33 -11.02 3.86
C ASN A 150 -16.27 -12.47 4.35
N GLU A 151 -17.00 -13.35 3.66
CA GLU A 151 -17.04 -14.79 3.96
C GLU A 151 -15.85 -15.57 3.35
N ALA A 152 -15.41 -15.21 2.14
CA ALA A 152 -14.40 -15.95 1.38
C ALA A 152 -13.00 -15.35 1.57
N VAL A 153 -12.36 -15.63 2.70
CA VAL A 153 -11.07 -15.04 3.09
C VAL A 153 -10.02 -16.12 3.37
N GLU A 154 -8.99 -16.17 2.53
CA GLU A 154 -7.80 -16.99 2.70
C GLU A 154 -6.67 -16.15 3.29
N HIS A 155 -6.15 -16.54 4.46
CA HIS A 155 -5.09 -15.82 5.15
C HIS A 155 -3.74 -16.50 4.95
N ILE A 156 -2.76 -15.74 4.46
CA ILE A 156 -1.36 -16.14 4.35
C ILE A 156 -0.59 -15.38 5.43
N GLU A 157 -0.09 -16.10 6.42
CA GLU A 157 0.62 -15.50 7.55
C GLU A 157 2.00 -14.97 7.13
N CYS A 158 2.35 -13.77 7.60
CA CYS A 158 3.69 -13.22 7.47
C CYS A 158 4.36 -13.03 8.84
N PRO A 159 5.70 -13.13 8.94
CA PRO A 159 6.41 -12.79 10.15
C PRO A 159 6.42 -11.28 10.36
N MET A 160 6.59 -10.87 11.61
CA MET A 160 6.68 -9.45 11.99
C MET A 160 7.89 -8.74 11.35
N TYR A 161 9.00 -9.45 11.17
CA TYR A 161 10.26 -8.95 10.62
C TYR A 161 10.72 -9.80 9.45
N ASP A 162 11.47 -9.17 8.53
CA ASP A 162 12.09 -9.81 7.38
C ASP A 162 11.11 -10.58 6.46
N ALA A 163 9.85 -10.14 6.42
CA ALA A 163 8.81 -10.77 5.61
C ALA A 163 9.17 -10.85 4.12
N TYR A 164 10.04 -9.96 3.63
CA TYR A 164 10.54 -10.03 2.24
C TYR A 164 11.29 -11.33 1.94
N ASN A 165 11.87 -12.01 2.93
CA ASN A 165 12.53 -13.30 2.72
C ASN A 165 11.58 -14.41 2.25
N PHE A 166 10.26 -14.19 2.39
CA PHE A 166 9.20 -15.13 2.02
C PHE A 166 8.34 -14.61 0.86
N ILE A 167 8.77 -13.55 0.16
CA ILE A 167 7.96 -12.93 -0.90
C ILE A 167 7.58 -13.91 -2.02
N ASP A 168 8.50 -14.81 -2.38
CA ASP A 168 8.27 -15.83 -3.42
C ASP A 168 7.22 -16.87 -2.96
N ASP A 169 7.20 -17.22 -1.67
CA ASP A 169 6.21 -18.12 -1.09
C ASP A 169 4.83 -17.48 -1.08
N TYR A 170 4.74 -16.19 -0.71
CA TYR A 170 3.48 -15.44 -0.76
C TYR A 170 2.93 -15.36 -2.18
N GLU A 171 3.78 -15.05 -3.15
CA GLU A 171 3.41 -15.00 -4.56
C GLU A 171 2.86 -16.35 -5.03
N LYS A 172 3.58 -17.42 -4.76
CA LYS A 172 3.18 -18.79 -5.13
C LYS A 172 1.82 -19.18 -4.56
N GLU A 173 1.57 -18.92 -3.28
CA GLU A 173 0.28 -19.26 -2.66
C GLU A 173 -0.86 -18.39 -3.21
N ILE A 174 -0.66 -17.10 -3.43
CA ILE A 174 -1.68 -16.23 -4.06
C ILE A 174 -2.05 -16.74 -5.46
N LEU A 175 -1.05 -17.08 -6.28
CA LEU A 175 -1.27 -17.59 -7.64
C LEU A 175 -2.01 -18.94 -7.66
N LYS A 176 -1.78 -19.77 -6.66
CA LYS A 176 -2.48 -21.04 -6.47
C LYS A 176 -3.94 -20.81 -6.06
N LEU A 177 -4.21 -19.88 -5.15
CA LEU A 177 -5.56 -19.56 -4.67
C LEU A 177 -6.44 -18.90 -5.74
N ARG A 178 -5.83 -18.13 -6.66
CA ARG A 178 -6.52 -17.37 -7.71
C ARG A 178 -7.68 -16.53 -7.15
N PRO A 179 -7.42 -15.65 -6.15
CA PRO A 179 -8.44 -14.81 -5.56
C PRO A 179 -8.89 -13.74 -6.57
N ASP A 180 -10.02 -13.09 -6.28
CA ASP A 180 -10.46 -11.94 -7.06
C ASP A 180 -9.66 -10.68 -6.67
N ILE A 181 -9.14 -10.65 -5.42
CA ILE A 181 -8.28 -9.59 -4.90
C ILE A 181 -7.29 -10.13 -3.86
N ALA A 182 -6.06 -9.62 -3.89
CA ALA A 182 -5.04 -9.84 -2.88
C ALA A 182 -4.81 -8.56 -2.05
N LEU A 183 -4.87 -8.67 -0.72
CA LEU A 183 -4.75 -7.55 0.23
C LEU A 183 -3.49 -7.69 1.08
N PHE A 184 -2.72 -6.63 1.25
CA PHE A 184 -1.41 -6.71 1.90
C PHE A 184 -1.26 -5.72 3.06
N SER A 185 -0.80 -6.22 4.20
CA SER A 185 -0.33 -5.43 5.35
C SER A 185 0.97 -6.04 5.85
N VAL A 186 2.05 -5.88 5.08
CA VAL A 186 3.34 -6.53 5.32
C VAL A 186 4.54 -5.57 5.10
N GLY A 187 4.31 -4.28 5.38
CA GLY A 187 5.35 -3.25 5.24
C GLY A 187 5.85 -3.12 3.78
N PRO A 188 7.16 -2.86 3.55
CA PRO A 188 7.72 -2.66 2.22
C PRO A 188 7.55 -3.86 1.27
N THR A 189 7.42 -5.08 1.82
CA THR A 189 7.11 -6.28 1.05
C THR A 189 5.74 -6.14 0.36
N ALA A 190 4.79 -5.42 0.96
CA ALA A 190 3.46 -5.21 0.38
C ALA A 190 3.55 -4.44 -0.93
N THR A 191 4.40 -3.41 -1.00
CA THR A 191 4.64 -2.60 -2.19
C THR A 191 5.22 -3.45 -3.33
N ALA A 192 6.26 -4.24 -3.03
CA ALA A 192 6.87 -5.15 -4.00
C ALA A 192 5.88 -6.22 -4.48
N LEU A 193 5.18 -6.87 -3.53
CA LEU A 193 4.22 -7.94 -3.83
C LEU A 193 3.01 -7.42 -4.62
N ALA A 194 2.52 -6.20 -4.35
CA ALA A 194 1.48 -5.55 -5.15
C ALA A 194 1.90 -5.38 -6.60
N SER A 195 3.14 -4.99 -6.85
CA SER A 195 3.68 -4.92 -8.21
C SER A 195 3.70 -6.30 -8.86
N ARG A 196 4.27 -7.33 -8.21
CA ARG A 196 4.34 -8.70 -8.76
C ARG A 196 2.96 -9.27 -9.10
N ILE A 197 2.06 -9.31 -8.13
CA ILE A 197 0.73 -9.92 -8.28
C ILE A 197 -0.11 -9.20 -9.33
N SER A 198 0.03 -7.88 -9.45
CA SER A 198 -0.62 -7.13 -10.52
C SER A 198 -0.15 -7.55 -11.91
N GLY A 199 1.12 -7.94 -12.07
CA GLY A 199 1.68 -8.46 -13.32
C GLY A 199 1.09 -9.81 -13.74
N HIS A 200 0.50 -10.56 -12.81
CA HIS A 200 -0.21 -11.81 -13.08
C HIS A 200 -1.72 -11.61 -13.33
N GLY A 201 -2.18 -10.37 -13.47
CA GLY A 201 -3.58 -10.05 -13.74
C GLY A 201 -4.51 -10.17 -12.53
N ILE A 202 -3.97 -10.37 -11.32
CA ILE A 202 -4.74 -10.39 -10.07
C ILE A 202 -4.73 -8.97 -9.47
N GLN A 203 -5.89 -8.50 -9.01
CA GLN A 203 -5.96 -7.20 -8.33
C GLN A 203 -5.20 -7.29 -6.99
N ALA A 204 -4.28 -6.36 -6.76
CA ALA A 204 -3.36 -6.40 -5.61
C ALA A 204 -3.33 -5.04 -4.90
N VAL A 205 -3.67 -5.00 -3.62
CA VAL A 205 -3.85 -3.74 -2.88
C VAL A 205 -2.98 -3.74 -1.63
N ASP A 206 -1.95 -2.90 -1.65
CA ASP A 206 -1.20 -2.56 -0.45
C ASP A 206 -2.06 -1.68 0.47
N LEU A 207 -2.53 -2.25 1.57
CA LEU A 207 -3.35 -1.60 2.58
C LEU A 207 -2.57 -1.16 3.83
N GLY A 208 -1.26 -1.44 3.91
CA GLY A 208 -0.42 -1.03 5.02
C GLY A 208 -1.07 -1.23 6.39
N SER A 209 -0.85 -0.31 7.33
CA SER A 209 -1.37 -0.41 8.70
C SER A 209 -2.75 0.25 8.89
N ILE A 210 -3.66 0.14 7.91
CA ILE A 210 -5.01 0.76 8.00
C ILE A 210 -5.91 0.10 9.06
N GLY A 211 -5.65 -1.12 9.50
CA GLY A 211 -6.55 -1.88 10.37
C GLY A 211 -7.03 -1.15 11.64
N GLY A 212 -6.18 -0.29 12.23
CA GLY A 212 -6.56 0.51 13.40
C GLY A 212 -7.61 1.60 13.12
N PHE A 213 -7.75 2.03 11.86
CA PHE A 213 -8.80 2.96 11.42
C PHE A 213 -10.17 2.31 11.47
N PHE A 214 -10.30 1.08 10.96
CA PHE A 214 -11.58 0.39 10.91
C PHE A 214 -12.17 0.11 12.30
N GLN A 215 -11.34 -0.09 13.31
CA GLN A 215 -11.82 -0.28 14.69
C GLN A 215 -12.58 0.93 15.28
N ARG A 216 -12.53 2.09 14.63
CA ARG A 216 -13.29 3.28 15.03
C ARG A 216 -14.66 3.38 14.37
N TRP A 217 -14.95 2.54 13.37
CA TRP A 217 -16.11 2.64 12.49
C TRP A 217 -16.78 1.28 12.33
N THR A 218 -18.08 1.19 12.62
CA THR A 218 -18.82 -0.07 12.50
C THR A 218 -18.87 -0.53 11.04
N ALA A 219 -18.74 -1.83 10.81
CA ALA A 219 -18.93 -2.47 9.50
C ALA A 219 -20.40 -2.55 9.11
#